data_AF-A0A351Y613-F1
#
_entry.id   AF-A0A351Y613-F1
#
_cell.length_a   1.000
_cell.length_b   1.000
_cell.length_c   1.000
_cell.angle_alpha   90.00
_cell.angle_beta   90.00
_cell.angle_gamma   90.00
#
_symmetry.space_group_name_H-M   'P 1'
#
loop_
_entity.id
_entity.type
_entity.pdbx_description
1 polymer ?
#
loop_
_entity_poly.entity_id
_entity_poly.type
_entity_poly.pdbx_seq_one_letter_code
_entity_poly.pdbx_strand_id
1 'polypeptide(L)' 'MNYAIGENDLQMKIKKAIEFLKERYNVKFFIKLKGREKIYANKAIEKLVRIKGDLSEYGKSQFETPKQEAQGYSIILFSK' A
#
# COMPACT_ATOMS: atom_id res chain seq x y z
N MET A 1 2.97 2.71 7.25
CA MET A 1 2.52 4.05 6.82
C MET A 1 1.32 4.44 7.67
N ASN A 2 1.09 5.74 7.85
CA ASN A 2 -0.06 6.24 8.61
C ASN A 2 -1.25 6.51 7.67
N TYR A 3 -2.48 6.37 8.16
CA TYR A 3 -3.70 6.63 7.38
C TYR A 3 -3.75 8.11 6.92
N ALA A 4 -3.23 9.01 7.75
CA ALA A 4 -3.15 10.45 7.49
C ALA A 4 -1.93 10.88 6.64
N ILE A 5 -1.28 9.96 5.93
CA ILE A 5 -0.17 10.31 5.03
C ILE A 5 -0.63 11.37 4.00
N GLY A 6 0.16 12.44 3.86
CA GLY A 6 -0.04 13.48 2.87
C GLY A 6 0.22 12.98 1.46
N GLU A 7 -0.35 13.65 0.46
CA GLU A 7 -0.23 13.25 -0.95
C GLU A 7 1.25 13.28 -1.41
N ASN A 8 2.02 14.31 -1.04
CA ASN A 8 3.43 14.40 -1.44
C ASN A 8 4.27 13.22 -0.91
N ASP A 9 4.14 12.88 0.37
CA ASP A 9 4.80 11.72 0.97
C ASP A 9 4.36 10.40 0.32
N LEU A 10 3.07 10.27 0.00
CA LEU A 10 2.53 9.09 -0.68
C LEU A 10 3.15 8.92 -2.07
N GLN A 11 3.22 10.00 -2.84
CA GLN A 11 3.84 9.99 -4.17
C GLN A 11 5.33 9.62 -4.11
N MET A 12 6.09 10.15 -3.14
CA MET A 12 7.49 9.72 -2.94
C MET A 12 7.60 8.23 -2.63
N LYS A 13 6.69 7.67 -1.82
CA LYS A 13 6.68 6.23 -1.50
C LYS A 13 6.37 5.38 -2.72
N ILE A 14 5.42 5.82 -3.55
CA ILE A 14 5.05 5.14 -4.81
C ILE A 14 6.25 5.13 -5.75
N LYS A 15 6.92 6.28 -5.96
CA LYS A 15 8.13 6.35 -6.80
C LYS A 15 9.21 5.38 -6.36
N LYS A 16 9.53 5.35 -5.06
CA LYS A 16 10.50 4.39 -4.51
C LYS A 16 10.05 2.93 -4.70
N ALA A 17 8.76 2.64 -4.55
CA ALA A 17 8.25 1.30 -4.78
C ALA A 17 8.35 0.88 -6.26
N ILE A 18 8.16 1.81 -7.19
CA ILE A 18 8.39 1.56 -8.62
C ILE A 18 9.86 1.18 -8.86
N GLU A 19 10.81 1.91 -8.27
CA GLU A 19 12.24 1.60 -8.37
C GLU A 19 12.54 0.19 -7.82
N PHE A 20 12.05 -0.14 -6.63
CA PHE A 20 12.21 -1.50 -6.07
C PHE A 20 11.61 -2.60 -6.94
N LEU A 21 10.39 -2.39 -7.47
CA LEU A 21 9.76 -3.37 -8.35
C LEU A 21 10.53 -3.56 -9.66
N LYS A 22 11.15 -2.50 -10.20
CA LYS A 22 12.03 -2.58 -11.38
C LYS A 22 13.30 -3.35 -11.09
N GLU A 23 13.84 -3.23 -9.88
CA GLU A 23 15.01 -3.98 -9.42
C GLU A 23 14.71 -5.42 -8.96
N ARG A 24 13.52 -5.96 -9.30
CA ARG A 24 13.06 -7.31 -8.92
C ARG A 24 12.88 -7.53 -7.42
N TYR A 25 12.69 -6.46 -6.64
CA TYR A 25 12.32 -6.56 -5.24
C TYR A 25 10.81 -6.58 -5.05
N ASN A 26 10.37 -7.28 -4.01
CA ASN A 26 8.98 -7.32 -3.60
C ASN A 26 8.69 -6.21 -2.59
N VAL A 27 7.56 -5.54 -2.75
CA VAL A 27 7.19 -4.39 -1.92
C VAL A 27 5.92 -4.70 -1.13
N LYS A 28 5.98 -4.53 0.20
CA LYS A 28 4.81 -4.59 1.09
C LYS A 28 4.44 -3.19 1.56
N PHE A 29 3.22 -2.74 1.24
CA PHE A 29 2.63 -1.55 1.84
C PHE A 29 1.76 -1.97 3.01
N PHE A 30 1.95 -1.32 4.16
CA PHE A 30 1.16 -1.57 5.36
C PHE A 30 0.70 -0.23 5.97
N ILE A 31 -0.62 -0.11 6.18
CA ILE A 31 -1.21 1.00 6.92
C ILE A 31 -1.63 0.47 8.27
N LYS A 32 -1.04 1.07 9.32
CA LYS A 32 -1.35 0.74 10.70
C LYS A 32 -2.53 1.60 11.17
N LEU A 33 -3.50 0.97 11.83
CA LEU A 33 -4.63 1.62 12.48
C LEU A 33 -4.64 1.20 13.95
N LYS A 34 -4.60 2.14 14.89
CA LYS A 34 -4.62 1.87 16.33
C LYS A 34 -5.90 2.41 16.96
N GLY A 35 -6.51 1.60 17.85
CA GLY A 35 -7.62 2.02 18.70
C GLY A 35 -8.77 2.69 17.93
N ARG A 36 -8.95 3.99 18.15
CA ARG A 36 -10.01 4.81 17.55
C ARG A 36 -9.84 5.04 16.04
N GLU A 37 -8.66 4.77 15.49
CA GLU A 37 -8.37 4.97 14.06
C GLU A 37 -9.01 3.89 13.17
N LYS A 38 -9.57 2.81 13.76
CA LYS A 38 -10.30 1.77 13.03
C LYS A 38 -11.46 2.31 12.20
N ILE A 39 -12.04 3.46 12.59
CA ILE A 39 -13.08 4.14 11.81
C ILE A 39 -12.58 4.57 10.42
N TYR A 40 -11.27 4.74 10.25
CA TYR A 40 -10.64 5.10 8.97
C TYR A 40 -10.20 3.87 8.16
N ALA A 41 -10.69 2.67 8.50
CA ALA A 41 -10.41 1.44 7.76
C ALA A 41 -10.73 1.60 6.26
N ASN A 42 -11.90 2.14 5.92
CA ASN A 42 -12.27 2.38 4.51
C ASN A 42 -11.27 3.29 3.80
N LYS A 43 -10.89 4.41 4.42
CA LYS A 43 -9.85 5.31 3.86
C LYS A 43 -8.51 4.61 3.67
N ALA A 44 -8.10 3.74 4.59
CA ALA A 44 -6.86 2.98 4.47
C ALA A 44 -6.93 1.98 3.31
N ILE A 45 -8.06 1.28 3.16
CA ILE A 45 -8.31 0.35 2.07
C ILE A 45 -8.28 1.08 0.72
N GLU A 46 -9.02 2.18 0.58
CA GLU A 46 -9.04 2.99 -0.65
C GLU A 46 -7.65 3.46 -1.05
N LYS A 47 -6.86 3.95 -0.09
CA LYS A 47 -5.46 4.34 -0.35
C LYS A 47 -4.62 3.18 -0.85
N LEU A 48 -4.75 1.99 -0.26
CA LEU A 48 -4.01 0.81 -0.69
C LEU A 48 -4.44 0.35 -2.08
N VAL A 49 -5.74 0.41 -2.40
CA VAL A 49 -6.26 0.10 -3.73
C VAL A 49 -5.72 1.08 -4.77
N ARG A 50 -5.65 2.39 -4.45
CA ARG A 50 -5.04 3.39 -5.33
C ARG A 50 -3.56 3.08 -5.60
N ILE A 51 -2.76 2.87 -4.54
CA ILE A 51 -1.34 2.50 -4.66
C ILE A 51 -1.16 1.25 -5.52
N LYS A 52 -2.01 0.24 -5.32
CA LYS A 52 -1.99 -0.97 -6.14
C LYS A 52 -2.24 -0.66 -7.62
N GLY A 53 -3.21 0.21 -7.92
CA GLY A 53 -3.50 0.65 -9.29
C GLY A 53 -2.29 1.32 -9.94
N ASP A 54 -1.68 2.29 -9.27
CA ASP A 54 -0.47 3.00 -9.73
C ASP A 54 0.72 2.05 -9.96
N LEU A 55 0.83 0.97 -9.17
CA LEU A 55 1.93 0.02 -9.25
C LEU A 55 1.64 -1.23 -10.12
N SER A 56 0.42 -1.38 -10.64
CA SER A 56 -0.01 -2.57 -11.40
C SER A 56 0.74 -2.73 -12.73
N GLU A 57 1.32 -1.64 -13.23
CA GLU A 57 2.17 -1.66 -14.42
C GLU A 57 3.50 -2.39 -14.12
N TYR A 58 4.11 -2.07 -12.98
CA TYR A 58 5.46 -2.53 -12.58
C TYR A 58 5.47 -3.85 -11.81
N GLY A 59 4.37 -4.20 -11.14
CA GLY A 59 4.28 -5.38 -10.30
C GLY A 59 2.91 -6.05 -10.35
N LYS A 60 2.84 -7.28 -9.84
CA LYS A 60 1.59 -8.02 -9.64
C LYS A 60 1.27 -8.08 -8.15
N SER A 61 0.09 -7.60 -7.77
CA SER A 61 -0.38 -7.74 -6.39
C SER A 61 -0.64 -9.20 -6.04
N GLN A 62 -0.21 -9.65 -4.86
CA GLN A 62 -0.49 -11.00 -4.35
C GLN A 62 -1.99 -11.26 -4.19
N PHE A 63 -2.73 -10.23 -3.76
CA PHE A 63 -4.16 -10.30 -3.48
C PHE A 63 -4.91 -9.21 -4.24
N GLU A 64 -6.16 -9.50 -4.58
CA GLU A 64 -7.01 -8.54 -5.26
C GLU A 64 -7.38 -7.37 -4.33
N THR A 65 -7.68 -7.70 -3.08
CA THR A 65 -8.05 -6.76 -2.02
C THR A 65 -6.95 -6.63 -0.97
N PRO A 66 -6.85 -5.47 -0.27
CA PRO A 66 -5.94 -5.32 0.85
C PRO A 66 -6.22 -6.35 1.94
N LYS A 67 -5.18 -7.08 2.35
CA LYS A 67 -5.27 -8.07 3.42
C LYS A 67 -5.42 -7.35 4.76
N GLN A 68 -6.48 -7.70 5.48
CA GLN A 68 -6.65 -7.27 6.87
C GLN A 68 -5.62 -7.99 7.76
N GLU A 69 -4.88 -7.21 8.53
CA GLU A 69 -3.93 -7.65 9.56
C GLU A 69 -4.44 -7.21 10.93
N ALA A 70 -3.88 -7.79 12.01
CA ALA A 70 -4.33 -7.52 13.38
C ALA A 70 -4.35 -6.02 13.77
N GLN A 71 -3.47 -5.22 13.16
CA GLN A 71 -3.30 -3.80 13.47
C GLN A 71 -3.51 -2.89 12.25
N GLY A 72 -4.19 -3.35 11.19
CA GLY A 72 -4.44 -2.53 10.01
C GLY A 72 -4.60 -3.33 8.72
N TYR A 73 -4.12 -2.78 7.61
CA TYR A 73 -4.27 -3.37 6.28
C TYR A 73 -2.95 -3.37 5.52
N SER A 74 -2.71 -4.42 4.74
CA SER A 74 -1.53 -4.51 3.88
C SER A 74 -1.85 -4.96 2.47
N ILE A 75 -0.99 -4.56 1.53
CA ILE A 75 -0.89 -5.16 0.20
C ILE A 75 0.56 -5.57 -0.03
N ILE A 76 0.75 -6.65 -0.78
CA ILE A 76 2.06 -7.13 -1.20
C ILE A 76 2.06 -7.13 -2.73
N LEU A 77 3.07 -6.50 -3.33
CA LEU A 77 3.32 -6.53 -4.75
C LEU A 77 4.63 -7.26 -5.03
N PHE A 78 4.55 -8.19 -5.97
CA PHE A 78 5.70 -8.88 -6.53
C PHE A 78 6.15 -8.16 -7.79
N SER A 79 7.45 -7.99 -7.97
CA SER A 79 8.00 -7.51 -9.23
C SER A 79 7.61 -8.47 -10.37
N LYS A 80 7.30 -7.93 -11.56
CA LYS A 80 7.11 -8.74 -12.75
C LYS A 80 8.43 -9.30 -13.30
#